data_AF-A0A538RQF9-F1
#
_entry.id   AF-A0A538RQF9-F1
#
_cell.length_a   1.000
_cell.length_b   1.000
_cell.length_c   1.000
_cell.angle_alpha   90.00
_cell.angle_beta   90.00
_cell.angle_gamma   90.00
#
_symmetry.space_group_name_H-M   'P 1'
#
loop_
_entity.id
_entity.type
_entity.pdbx_description
1 polymer ?
#
loop_
_entity_poly.entity_id
_entity_poly.type
_entity_poly.pdbx_seq_one_letter_code
_entity_poly.pdbx_strand_id
1 'polypeptide(L)'
;MIWWDGLSVDRSMRDFLRFTQDLIHLRRRYPALCGEGIRVPQVHNYDRIIVVHRWLEGEGRDLLVVASLNETTLDGYPVDLPWPGRWQEVFNSDLYDHFPNPGWLAMAARYLPMTLPANNTPIYTARIRIPANGALVFARE
;
A
#
# COMPACT_ATOMS: atom_id res chain seq x y z
N MET A 1 28.26 12.74 -9.74
CA MET A 1 27.84 12.10 -11.00
C MET A 1 26.90 10.94 -10.67
N ILE A 2 25.91 10.69 -11.52
CA ILE A 2 25.02 9.53 -11.38
C ILE A 2 25.75 8.30 -11.95
N TRP A 3 25.80 7.20 -11.22
CA TRP A 3 26.48 5.96 -11.62
C TRP A 3 25.57 5.10 -12.51
N TRP A 4 25.58 5.35 -13.82
CA TRP A 4 24.68 4.66 -14.76
C TRP A 4 25.04 3.20 -15.01
N ASP A 5 26.33 2.86 -15.01
CA ASP A 5 26.80 1.48 -15.25
C ASP A 5 26.23 0.50 -14.22
N GLY A 6 25.93 0.98 -13.02
CA GLY A 6 25.29 0.22 -11.95
C GLY A 6 23.98 -0.45 -12.36
N LEU A 7 23.20 0.13 -13.30
CA LEU A 7 21.98 -0.53 -13.80
C LEU A 7 22.27 -1.87 -14.51
N SER A 8 23.45 -2.03 -15.10
CA SER A 8 23.82 -3.27 -15.78
C SER A 8 24.33 -4.35 -14.83
N VAL A 9 24.92 -3.97 -13.69
CA VAL A 9 25.61 -4.91 -12.79
C VAL A 9 24.89 -5.10 -11.45
N ASP A 10 24.26 -4.07 -10.92
CA ASP A 10 23.64 -4.06 -9.60
C ASP A 10 22.13 -4.35 -9.72
N ARG A 11 21.71 -5.44 -9.06
CA ARG A 11 20.29 -5.83 -9.01
C ARG A 11 19.46 -4.79 -8.25
N SER A 12 19.93 -4.32 -7.10
CA SER A 12 19.19 -3.38 -6.25
C SER A 12 18.90 -2.09 -7.00
N MET A 13 19.83 -1.63 -7.83
CA MET A 13 19.60 -0.45 -8.69
C MET A 13 18.52 -0.68 -9.74
N ARG A 14 18.49 -1.86 -10.38
CA ARG A 14 17.43 -2.21 -11.34
C ARG A 14 16.08 -2.34 -10.67
N ASP A 15 16.04 -3.00 -9.52
CA ASP A 15 14.81 -3.23 -8.76
C ASP A 15 14.24 -1.90 -8.27
N PHE A 16 15.11 -0.99 -7.78
CA PHE A 16 14.72 0.36 -7.40
C PHE A 16 14.25 1.21 -8.58
N LEU A 17 14.90 1.11 -9.75
CA LEU A 17 14.42 1.78 -10.96
C LEU A 17 13.02 1.30 -11.33
N ARG A 18 12.77 -0.01 -11.28
CA ARG A 18 11.47 -0.60 -11.57
C ARG A 18 10.41 -0.16 -10.56
N PHE A 19 10.72 -0.23 -9.26
CA PHE A 19 9.88 0.31 -8.19
C PHE A 19 9.47 1.75 -8.48
N THR A 20 10.45 2.59 -8.84
CA THR A 20 10.23 4.02 -9.11
C THR A 20 9.34 4.22 -10.33
N GLN A 21 9.57 3.47 -11.41
CA GLN A 21 8.74 3.51 -12.61
C GLN A 21 7.30 3.11 -12.28
N ASP A 22 7.09 1.99 -11.59
CA ASP A 22 5.76 1.49 -11.26
C ASP A 22 5.03 2.42 -10.27
N LEU A 23 5.74 3.06 -9.33
CA LEU A 23 5.17 4.09 -8.45
C LEU A 23 4.73 5.34 -9.24
N ILE A 24 5.48 5.76 -10.26
CA ILE A 24 5.08 6.86 -11.15
C ILE A 24 3.84 6.47 -11.96
N HIS A 25 3.79 5.25 -12.49
CA HIS A 25 2.61 4.75 -13.20
C HIS A 25 1.39 4.69 -12.28
N LEU A 26 1.56 4.25 -11.02
CA LEU A 26 0.50 4.26 -10.01
C LEU A 26 -0.05 5.69 -9.81
N ARG A 27 0.83 6.67 -9.56
CA ARG A 27 0.44 8.07 -9.39
C ARG A 27 -0.35 8.62 -10.57
N ARG A 28 0.03 8.26 -11.80
CA ARG A 28 -0.65 8.71 -13.03
C ARG A 28 -1.96 7.99 -13.28
N ARG A 29 -2.07 6.72 -12.86
CA ARG A 29 -3.26 5.88 -13.06
C ARG A 29 -4.41 6.23 -12.11
N TYR A 30 -4.12 6.66 -10.89
CA TYR A 30 -5.13 6.94 -9.87
C TYR A 30 -5.18 8.44 -9.51
N PRO A 31 -6.14 9.19 -10.06
CA PRO A 31 -6.29 10.64 -9.81
C PRO A 31 -6.35 11.02 -8.32
N ALA A 32 -6.86 10.14 -7.45
CA ALA A 32 -6.87 10.32 -6.00
C ALA A 32 -5.48 10.60 -5.39
N LEU A 33 -4.37 10.12 -6.00
CA LEU A 33 -3.01 10.44 -5.54
C LEU A 33 -2.56 11.86 -5.88
N CYS A 34 -3.25 12.49 -6.83
CA CYS A 34 -3.02 13.86 -7.29
C CYS A 34 -4.05 14.86 -6.75
N GLY A 35 -5.19 14.38 -6.22
CA GLY A 35 -6.21 15.21 -5.61
C GLY A 35 -5.86 15.72 -4.21
N GLU A 36 -6.61 16.73 -3.76
CA GLU A 36 -6.44 17.36 -2.43
C GLU A 36 -7.08 16.55 -1.29
N GLY A 37 -8.00 15.62 -1.62
CA GLY A 37 -8.66 14.77 -0.64
C GLY A 37 -7.67 13.91 0.11
N ILE A 38 -7.51 14.18 1.40
CA ILE A 38 -6.65 13.43 2.32
C ILE A 38 -7.27 13.34 3.70
N ARG A 39 -7.20 12.14 4.29
CA ARG A 39 -7.55 11.87 5.68
C ARG A 39 -6.60 10.81 6.22
N VAL A 40 -6.19 10.93 7.48
CA VAL A 40 -5.29 9.97 8.14
C VAL A 40 -6.09 9.25 9.24
N PRO A 41 -6.85 8.19 8.91
CA PRO A 41 -7.73 7.54 9.87
C PRO A 41 -6.98 6.85 11.02
N GLN A 42 -5.75 6.39 10.79
CA GLN A 42 -5.02 5.57 11.76
C GLN A 42 -3.52 5.92 11.74
N VAL A 43 -2.97 6.23 12.92
CA VAL A 43 -1.54 6.41 13.16
C VAL A 43 -1.19 5.65 14.43
N HIS A 44 -0.36 4.62 14.30
CA HIS A 44 0.09 3.81 15.42
C HIS A 44 1.60 4.01 15.62
N ASN A 45 1.95 4.90 16.56
CA ASN A 45 3.34 5.31 16.80
C ASN A 45 4.24 4.15 17.26
N TYR A 46 3.73 3.25 18.10
CA TYR A 46 4.50 2.12 18.61
C TYR A 46 4.84 1.13 17.50
N ASP A 47 3.84 0.76 16.71
CA ASP A 47 4.01 -0.13 15.56
C ASP A 47 4.63 0.56 14.34
N ARG A 48 4.79 1.89 14.40
CA ARG A 48 5.31 2.74 13.32
C ARG A 48 4.52 2.62 12.01
N ILE A 49 3.19 2.58 12.11
CA ILE A 49 2.27 2.46 10.97
C ILE A 49 1.46 3.76 10.77
N ILE A 50 1.33 4.18 9.51
CA ILE A 50 0.49 5.30 9.09
C ILE A 50 -0.46 4.82 7.99
N VAL A 51 -1.76 5.05 8.18
CA VAL A 51 -2.80 4.76 7.17
C VAL A 51 -3.36 6.08 6.67
N VAL A 52 -3.39 6.26 5.36
CA VAL A 52 -3.88 7.47 4.69
C VAL A 52 -4.94 7.10 3.67
N HIS A 53 -6.10 7.74 3.79
CA HIS A 53 -7.17 7.71 2.80
C HIS A 53 -7.01 8.91 1.86
N ARG A 54 -7.03 8.66 0.55
CA ARG A 54 -6.94 9.67 -0.52
C ARG A 54 -8.14 9.56 -1.46
N TRP A 55 -8.67 10.69 -1.91
CA TRP A 55 -9.75 10.74 -2.90
C TRP A 55 -9.66 11.99 -3.78
N LEU A 56 -10.36 11.95 -4.90
CA LEU A 56 -10.65 13.12 -5.72
C LEU A 56 -12.17 13.25 -5.80
N GLU A 57 -12.69 14.43 -5.44
CA GLU A 57 -14.13 14.69 -5.37
C GLU A 57 -14.80 14.39 -6.72
N GLY A 58 -15.90 13.64 -6.69
CA GLY A 58 -16.66 13.28 -7.89
C GLY A 58 -16.10 12.14 -8.76
N GLU A 59 -14.88 11.66 -8.54
CA GLU A 59 -14.30 10.57 -9.37
C GLU A 59 -14.64 9.15 -8.88
N GLY A 60 -14.89 9.00 -7.58
CA GLY A 60 -14.85 7.68 -6.95
C GLY A 60 -13.43 7.07 -6.99
N ARG A 61 -13.32 5.77 -6.67
CA ARG A 61 -12.02 5.05 -6.61
C ARG A 61 -11.02 5.63 -5.61
N ASP A 62 -11.51 5.86 -4.41
CA ASP A 62 -10.71 6.18 -3.24
C ASP A 62 -9.54 5.21 -3.09
N LEU A 63 -8.44 5.72 -2.54
CA LEU A 63 -7.27 4.93 -2.22
C LEU A 63 -7.02 4.88 -0.72
N LEU A 64 -6.53 3.74 -0.27
CA LEU A 64 -5.98 3.55 1.05
C LEU A 64 -4.48 3.27 0.91
N VAL A 65 -3.65 4.13 1.48
CA VAL A 65 -2.20 3.97 1.53
C VAL A 65 -1.83 3.54 2.94
N VAL A 66 -1.10 2.43 3.08
CA VAL A 66 -0.57 1.95 4.35
C VAL A 66 0.94 2.03 4.27
N ALA A 67 1.56 2.86 5.11
CA ALA A 67 3.00 3.01 5.20
C ALA A 67 3.50 2.41 6.51
N SER A 68 4.52 1.56 6.42
CA SER A 68 5.20 0.93 7.54
C SER A 68 6.62 1.47 7.64
N LEU A 69 6.94 2.05 8.79
CA LEU A 69 8.30 2.36 9.22
C LEU A 69 8.77 1.33 10.26
N ASN A 70 8.05 0.21 10.38
CA ASN A 70 8.43 -0.91 11.23
C ASN A 70 9.54 -1.71 10.55
N GLU A 71 10.52 -2.16 11.33
CA GLU A 71 11.63 -2.97 10.85
C GLU A 71 11.26 -4.46 10.71
N THR A 72 10.04 -4.83 11.09
CA THR A 72 9.51 -6.20 11.00
C THR A 72 8.19 -6.24 10.22
N THR A 73 7.96 -7.37 9.53
CA THR A 73 6.70 -7.63 8.84
C THR A 73 5.62 -7.97 9.87
N LEU A 74 4.46 -7.33 9.74
CA LEU A 74 3.31 -7.54 10.61
C LEU A 74 2.27 -8.40 9.92
N ASP A 75 1.81 -9.47 10.57
CA ASP A 75 0.80 -10.38 10.04
C ASP A 75 -0.58 -10.11 10.65
N GLY A 76 -1.62 -10.08 9.80
CA GLY A 76 -3.00 -9.90 10.25
C GLY A 76 -3.22 -8.58 11.00
N TYR A 77 -2.50 -7.53 10.62
CA TYR A 77 -2.58 -6.21 11.23
C TYR A 77 -3.92 -5.54 10.90
N PRO A 78 -4.65 -4.98 11.90
CA PRO A 78 -5.91 -4.31 11.65
C PRO A 78 -5.69 -2.94 10.99
N VAL A 79 -6.39 -2.72 9.88
CA VAL A 79 -6.40 -1.45 9.15
C VAL A 79 -7.85 -1.01 8.98
N ASP A 80 -8.13 0.22 9.43
CA ASP A 80 -9.44 0.83 9.30
C ASP A 80 -9.71 1.31 7.87
N LEU A 81 -10.86 0.93 7.33
CA LEU A 81 -11.30 1.27 5.99
C LEU A 81 -12.32 2.43 6.06
N PRO A 82 -12.19 3.43 5.16
CA PRO A 82 -13.14 4.53 5.03
C PRO A 82 -14.58 4.10 4.73
N TRP A 83 -14.75 2.98 4.03
CA TRP A 83 -16.00 2.54 3.44
C TRP A 83 -16.04 1.00 3.37
N PRO A 84 -17.25 0.40 3.39
CA PRO A 84 -17.36 -1.01 3.09
C PRO A 84 -17.10 -1.26 1.60
N GLY A 85 -16.71 -2.49 1.28
CA GLY A 85 -16.61 -2.94 -0.11
C GLY A 85 -15.28 -3.61 -0.42
N ARG A 86 -15.00 -3.75 -1.72
CA ARG A 86 -13.80 -4.40 -2.23
C ARG A 86 -12.70 -3.36 -2.42
N TRP A 87 -11.57 -3.62 -1.79
CA TRP A 87 -10.36 -2.82 -1.90
C TRP A 87 -9.28 -3.70 -2.53
N GLN A 88 -8.90 -3.40 -3.76
CA GLN A 88 -7.91 -4.15 -4.52
C GLN A 88 -6.50 -3.68 -4.16
N GLU A 89 -5.55 -4.58 -3.90
CA GLU A 89 -4.13 -4.22 -3.83
C GLU A 89 -3.65 -3.81 -5.24
N VAL A 90 -3.24 -2.55 -5.37
CA VAL A 90 -2.77 -1.96 -6.63
C VAL A 90 -1.29 -1.61 -6.59
N PHE A 91 -0.67 -1.64 -5.41
CA PHE A 91 0.76 -1.48 -5.22
C PHE A 91 1.23 -2.11 -3.91
N ASN A 92 2.41 -2.73 -3.95
CA ASN A 92 3.10 -3.27 -2.79
C ASN A 92 4.61 -3.12 -3.00
N SER A 93 5.27 -2.36 -2.14
CA SER A 93 6.71 -2.10 -2.26
C SER A 93 7.57 -3.34 -2.04
N ASP A 94 7.08 -4.32 -1.27
CA ASP A 94 7.82 -5.54 -0.92
C ASP A 94 8.03 -6.46 -2.11
N LEU A 95 7.24 -6.28 -3.19
CA LEU A 95 7.43 -6.99 -4.45
C LEU A 95 8.81 -6.74 -5.07
N TYR A 96 9.42 -5.59 -4.79
CA TYR A 96 10.69 -5.15 -5.37
C TYR A 96 11.90 -5.50 -4.53
N ASP A 97 11.72 -6.05 -3.32
CA ASP A 97 12.84 -6.62 -2.59
C ASP A 97 13.28 -7.93 -3.26
N HIS A 98 14.49 -7.95 -3.80
CA HIS A 98 14.97 -9.05 -4.64
C HIS A 98 13.99 -9.41 -5.78
N PHE A 99 13.59 -8.41 -6.58
CA PHE A 99 12.46 -8.50 -7.50
C PHE A 99 12.48 -9.75 -8.43
N PRO A 100 11.33 -10.44 -8.64
CA PRO A 100 10.13 -10.31 -7.82
C PRO A 100 10.32 -11.08 -6.51
N ASN A 101 9.93 -10.48 -5.38
CA ASN A 101 9.91 -11.17 -4.10
C ASN A 101 8.91 -12.36 -4.15
N PRO A 102 9.38 -13.63 -4.07
CA PRO A 102 8.50 -14.79 -4.16
C PRO A 102 7.63 -14.98 -2.92
N GLY A 103 8.04 -14.45 -1.76
CA GLY A 103 7.28 -14.50 -0.52
C GLY A 103 5.95 -13.74 -0.60
N TRP A 104 5.90 -12.67 -1.40
CA TRP A 104 4.62 -12.06 -1.81
C TRP A 104 3.84 -13.07 -2.63
N LEU A 105 4.38 -13.53 -3.79
CA LEU A 105 3.68 -14.28 -4.86
C LEU A 105 2.74 -15.38 -4.36
N ALA A 106 3.10 -16.03 -3.26
CA ALA A 106 2.31 -17.09 -2.62
C ALA A 106 1.16 -16.61 -1.70
N MET A 107 1.19 -15.37 -1.21
CA MET A 107 0.34 -14.85 -0.12
C MET A 107 -0.63 -13.73 -0.53
N ALA A 108 -0.48 -13.11 -1.71
CA ALA A 108 -1.31 -11.96 -2.02
C ALA A 108 -2.76 -12.31 -2.31
N ALA A 109 -3.60 -12.00 -1.33
CA ALA A 109 -4.98 -11.69 -1.61
C ALA A 109 -4.98 -10.40 -2.45
N ARG A 110 -5.48 -10.46 -3.69
CA ARG A 110 -5.68 -9.28 -4.53
C ARG A 110 -6.64 -8.26 -3.91
N TYR A 111 -7.44 -8.66 -2.92
CA TYR A 111 -8.43 -7.82 -2.27
C TYR A 111 -8.34 -7.93 -0.75
N LEU A 112 -8.64 -6.84 -0.06
CA LEU A 112 -8.72 -6.82 1.40
C LEU A 112 -9.87 -7.71 1.89
N PRO A 113 -9.61 -8.68 2.79
CA PRO A 113 -10.66 -9.38 3.50
C PRO A 113 -11.23 -8.44 4.56
N MET A 114 -12.37 -7.81 4.24
CA MET A 114 -13.07 -6.92 5.15
C MET A 114 -13.85 -7.72 6.18
N THR A 115 -13.66 -7.41 7.45
CA THR A 115 -14.49 -7.89 8.55
C THR A 115 -15.48 -6.79 8.93
N LEU A 116 -16.77 -7.12 8.95
CA LEU A 116 -17.78 -6.22 9.48
C LEU A 116 -17.68 -6.20 11.02
N PRO A 117 -17.77 -5.04 11.67
CA PRO A 117 -17.76 -4.97 13.12
C PRO A 117 -18.97 -5.74 13.68
N ALA A 118 -18.74 -6.54 14.71
CA ALA A 118 -19.79 -7.31 15.41
C ALA A 118 -20.77 -6.40 16.17
N ASN A 119 -20.39 -5.13 16.39
CA ASN A 119 -21.08 -4.16 17.22
C ASN A 119 -21.32 -2.87 16.40
N ASN A 120 -22.24 -2.02 16.84
CA ASN A 120 -22.73 -0.80 16.16
C ASN A 120 -21.69 0.33 15.95
N THR A 121 -20.40 0.01 15.90
CA THR A 121 -19.32 0.90 15.49
C THR A 121 -19.25 0.94 13.97
N PRO A 122 -19.24 2.11 13.33
CA PRO A 122 -19.22 2.25 11.87
C PRO A 122 -17.85 2.00 11.23
N ILE A 123 -16.89 1.43 11.97
CA ILE A 123 -15.51 1.22 11.51
C ILE A 123 -15.41 -0.15 10.85
N TYR A 124 -15.11 -0.15 9.55
CA TYR A 124 -14.81 -1.35 8.79
C TYR A 124 -13.32 -1.66 8.94
N THR A 125 -12.95 -2.89 9.24
CA THR A 125 -11.54 -3.26 9.45
C THR A 125 -11.14 -4.39 8.51
N ALA A 126 -9.98 -4.26 7.86
CA ALA A 126 -9.31 -5.36 7.18
C ALA A 126 -8.13 -5.85 8.02
N ARG A 127 -7.84 -7.15 7.96
CA ARG A 127 -6.62 -7.71 8.53
C ARG A 127 -5.65 -8.05 7.42
N ILE A 128 -4.51 -7.37 7.39
CA ILE A 128 -3.55 -7.50 6.29
C ILE A 128 -2.15 -7.82 6.79
N ARG A 129 -1.35 -8.44 5.92
CA ARG A 129 0.10 -8.47 6.10
C ARG A 129 0.66 -7.11 5.67
N ILE A 130 1.47 -6.49 6.53
CA ILE A 130 2.18 -5.24 6.23
C ILE A 130 3.68 -5.53 6.21
N PRO A 131 4.38 -5.30 5.08
CA PRO A 131 5.82 -5.55 5.00
C PRO A 131 6.63 -4.59 5.89
N ALA A 132 7.81 -5.05 6.31
CA ALA A 132 8.80 -4.19 6.97
C ALA A 132 9.24 -3.06 6.04
N ASN A 133 9.39 -1.84 6.57
CA ASN A 133 9.89 -0.67 5.85
C ASN A 133 9.26 -0.46 4.46
N GLY A 134 7.95 -0.73 4.35
CA GLY A 134 7.26 -0.81 3.09
C GLY A 134 5.99 0.03 3.00
N ALA A 135 5.37 0.02 1.83
CA ALA A 135 4.13 0.70 1.55
C ALA A 135 3.20 -0.17 0.70
N LEU A 136 1.92 -0.15 1.06
CA LEU A 136 0.83 -0.80 0.34
C LEU A 136 -0.15 0.27 -0.14
N VAL A 137 -0.73 0.08 -1.32
CA VAL A 137 -1.82 0.92 -1.82
C VAL A 137 -2.96 0.03 -2.27
N PHE A 138 -4.15 0.33 -1.76
CA PHE A 138 -5.39 -0.32 -2.12
C PHE A 138 -6.34 0.64 -2.80
N ALA A 139 -6.99 0.22 -3.88
CA ALA A 139 -8.00 1.00 -4.58
C ALA A 139 -9.39 0.41 -4.38
N ARG A 140 -10.37 1.27 -4.12
CA ARG A 140 -11.77 0.87 -4.07
C ARG A 140 -12.28 0.58 -5.48
N GLU A 141 -12.97 -0.57 -5.64
CA GLU A 141 -13.72 -0.91 -6.86
C GLU A 141 -15.02 -0.12 -7.00
#